data_AF-A0A0H5QJW8-F1
#
_entry.id   AF-A0A0H5QJW8-F1
#
_cell.length_a   1.000
_cell.length_b   1.000
_cell.length_c   1.000
_cell.angle_alpha   90.00
_cell.angle_beta   90.00
_cell.angle_gamma   90.00
#
_symmetry.space_group_name_H-M   'P 1'
#
loop_
_entity.id
_entity.type
_entity.pdbx_description
1 polymer ?
#
loop_
_entity_poly.entity_id
_entity_poly.type
_entity_poly.pdbx_seq_one_letter_code
_entity_poly.pdbx_strand_id
1 'polypeptide(L)'
;LNNAVMSSHTASLIKWLSNPESYRTSSCRNKIAVKQTHLSVIFLLDDVVFKVKKQVELGFVDYSTLEKRHALCEAEVQLNKRLAPSVYLDVVPIYHDKKRYVIEPNTISDDMVVVEYAVKMVRLPDEQSLLFDLKRGCVVE
;
A
#
# COMPACT_ATOMS: atom_id res chain seq x y z
N LEU A 1 7.67 -21.68 2.61
CA LEU A 1 8.67 -20.91 3.37
C LEU A 1 7.93 -20.06 4.40
N ASN A 2 8.01 -20.54 5.64
CA ASN A 2 7.50 -20.02 6.91
C ASN A 2 6.60 -18.78 6.88
N ASN A 3 5.33 -18.99 7.27
CA ASN A 3 4.47 -17.99 7.89
C ASN A 3 5.13 -17.52 9.20
N ALA A 4 6.16 -16.71 9.08
CA ALA A 4 6.70 -15.96 10.20
C ALA A 4 5.57 -15.06 10.71
N VAL A 5 5.20 -15.28 11.98
CA VAL A 5 4.33 -14.48 12.84
C VAL A 5 4.11 -13.08 12.25
N MET A 6 2.95 -12.86 11.62
CA MET A 6 2.58 -11.50 11.22
C MET A 6 2.60 -10.65 12.49
N SER A 7 3.40 -9.58 12.49
CA SER A 7 3.45 -8.70 13.66
C SER A 7 2.04 -8.22 13.99
N SER A 8 1.73 -8.09 15.29
CA SER A 8 0.42 -7.61 15.76
C SER A 8 0.04 -6.27 15.12
N HIS A 9 1.04 -5.44 14.83
CA HIS A 9 0.92 -4.21 14.06
C HIS A 9 0.42 -4.45 12.63
N THR A 10 1.06 -5.34 11.86
CA THR A 10 0.67 -5.62 10.47
C THR A 10 -0.75 -6.17 10.39
N ALA A 11 -1.11 -7.10 11.28
CA ALA A 11 -2.47 -7.66 11.32
C ALA A 11 -3.53 -6.59 11.63
N SER A 12 -3.25 -5.69 12.57
CA SER A 12 -4.14 -4.58 12.92
C SER A 12 -4.30 -3.60 11.77
N LEU A 13 -3.20 -3.27 11.09
CA LEU A 13 -3.18 -2.38 9.94
C LEU A 13 -4.01 -2.97 8.77
N ILE A 14 -3.87 -4.26 8.48
CA ILE A 14 -4.70 -4.95 7.47
C ILE A 14 -6.18 -4.84 7.82
N LYS A 15 -6.54 -5.16 9.08
CA LYS A 15 -7.93 -5.12 9.54
C LYS A 15 -8.54 -3.73 9.31
N TRP A 16 -7.85 -2.68 9.73
CA TRP A 16 -8.35 -1.31 9.61
C TRP A 16 -8.36 -0.80 8.18
N LEU A 17 -7.28 -0.96 7.42
CA LEU A 17 -7.19 -0.49 6.04
C LEU A 17 -8.06 -1.32 5.06
N SER A 18 -8.68 -2.41 5.51
CA SER A 18 -9.75 -3.10 4.78
C SER A 18 -11.12 -2.41 4.92
N ASN A 19 -11.26 -1.43 5.83
CA ASN A 19 -12.48 -0.66 6.05
C ASN A 19 -12.41 0.69 5.30
N PRO A 20 -13.42 1.05 4.48
CA PRO A 20 -13.54 2.35 3.82
C PRO A 20 -13.36 3.57 4.74
N GLU A 21 -13.73 3.48 6.02
CA GLU A 21 -13.59 4.58 6.99
C GLU A 21 -12.15 4.98 7.28
N SER A 22 -11.17 4.16 6.90
CA SER A 22 -9.74 4.45 7.03
C SER A 22 -9.23 5.40 5.95
N TYR A 23 -10.05 5.78 4.98
CA TYR A 23 -9.68 6.62 3.86
C TYR A 23 -10.54 7.87 3.80
N ARG A 24 -10.07 8.88 3.06
CA ARG A 24 -10.89 10.05 2.74
C ARG A 24 -12.22 9.61 2.11
N THR A 25 -13.32 10.11 2.66
CA THR A 25 -14.69 9.63 2.42
C THR A 25 -15.12 9.58 0.95
N SER A 26 -14.47 10.35 0.06
CA SER A 26 -14.76 10.37 -1.38
C SER A 26 -14.16 9.20 -2.16
N SER A 27 -13.21 8.45 -1.59
CA SER A 27 -12.32 7.56 -2.34
C SER A 27 -12.76 6.09 -2.38
N CYS A 28 -13.84 5.70 -1.69
CA CYS A 28 -14.22 4.30 -1.55
C CYS A 28 -15.74 4.11 -1.50
N ARG A 29 -16.34 3.65 -2.60
CA ARG A 29 -17.76 3.27 -2.70
C ARG A 29 -17.96 1.75 -2.66
N ASN A 30 -16.97 0.97 -3.06
CA ASN A 30 -17.02 -0.49 -3.07
C ASN A 30 -16.18 -1.13 -1.97
N LYS A 31 -16.28 -2.46 -1.86
CA LYS A 31 -15.45 -3.28 -0.96
C LYS A 31 -13.98 -3.20 -1.37
N ILE A 32 -13.12 -2.94 -0.39
CA ILE A 32 -11.66 -2.92 -0.58
C ILE A 32 -11.15 -4.35 -0.76
N ALA A 33 -10.52 -4.63 -1.89
CA ALA A 33 -9.84 -5.91 -2.10
C ALA A 33 -8.42 -5.84 -1.55
N VAL A 34 -8.04 -6.85 -0.77
CA VAL A 34 -6.72 -6.94 -0.15
C VAL A 34 -5.93 -8.08 -0.78
N LYS A 35 -4.76 -7.75 -1.34
CA LYS A 35 -3.80 -8.73 -1.87
C LYS A 35 -2.54 -8.69 -1.03
N GLN A 36 -1.97 -9.86 -0.75
CA GLN A 36 -0.71 -9.96 -0.02
C GLN A 36 0.37 -10.56 -0.90
N THR A 37 1.58 -10.01 -0.78
CA THR A 37 2.80 -10.62 -1.31
C THR A 37 3.70 -11.02 -0.14
N HIS A 38 4.86 -11.57 -0.44
CA HIS A 38 5.90 -11.86 0.56
C HIS A 38 6.32 -10.59 1.32
N LEU A 39 6.38 -9.44 0.66
CA LEU A 39 6.95 -8.21 1.20
C LEU A 39 5.95 -7.09 1.46
N SER A 40 4.71 -7.22 0.99
CA SER A 40 3.76 -6.11 1.02
C SER A 40 2.32 -6.57 1.16
N VAL A 41 1.47 -5.64 1.60
CA VAL A 41 0.01 -5.72 1.52
C VAL A 41 -0.47 -4.62 0.57
N ILE A 42 -1.43 -4.95 -0.27
CA ILE A 42 -1.95 -4.09 -1.32
C ILE A 42 -3.45 -3.95 -1.08
N PHE A 43 -3.91 -2.71 -0.90
CA PHE A 43 -5.30 -2.34 -0.72
C PHE A 43 -5.82 -1.70 -2.01
N LEU A 44 -6.79 -2.33 -2.65
CA LEU A 44 -7.37 -1.92 -3.93
C LEU A 44 -8.71 -1.23 -3.66
N LEU A 45 -8.74 0.10 -3.79
CA LEU A 45 -9.95 0.92 -3.76
C LEU A 45 -10.45 1.12 -5.20
N ASP A 46 -11.46 1.96 -5.42
CA ASP A 46 -12.09 2.09 -6.73
C ASP A 46 -11.14 2.61 -7.82
N ASP A 47 -10.40 3.67 -7.50
CA ASP A 47 -9.54 4.44 -8.41
C ASP A 47 -8.08 4.49 -7.96
N VAL A 48 -7.81 4.11 -6.71
CA VAL A 48 -6.47 4.16 -6.11
C VAL A 48 -6.07 2.82 -5.48
N VAL A 49 -4.76 2.62 -5.39
CA VAL A 49 -4.13 1.49 -4.72
C VAL A 49 -3.16 2.01 -3.68
N PHE A 50 -3.20 1.43 -2.48
CA PHE A 50 -2.22 1.67 -1.44
C PHE A 50 -1.41 0.40 -1.20
N LYS A 51 -0.09 0.51 -1.31
CA LYS A 51 0.83 -0.60 -1.03
C LYS A 51 1.64 -0.29 0.22
N VAL A 52 1.53 -1.16 1.21
CA VAL A 52 2.23 -1.08 2.50
C VAL A 52 3.27 -2.18 2.58
N LYS A 53 4.51 -1.83 2.96
CA LYS A 53 5.59 -2.81 3.12
C LYS A 53 5.46 -3.52 4.47
N LYS A 54 5.62 -4.84 4.49
CA LYS A 54 5.62 -5.62 5.73
C LYS A 54 6.92 -5.35 6.49
N GLN A 55 6.84 -5.26 7.81
CA GLN A 55 8.03 -5.15 8.66
C GLN A 55 8.78 -6.48 8.68
N VAL A 56 9.77 -6.61 7.81
CA VAL A 56 10.62 -7.81 7.66
C VAL A 56 12.07 -7.40 7.41
N GLU A 57 13.00 -8.22 7.86
CA GLU A 57 14.41 -8.11 7.50
C GLU A 57 14.82 -9.43 6.85
N LEU A 58 15.22 -9.35 5.59
CA LEU A 58 15.71 -10.47 4.80
C LEU A 58 17.10 -10.10 4.29
N GLY A 59 17.95 -11.07 4.00
CA GLY A 59 19.34 -10.83 3.59
C GLY A 59 19.56 -9.93 2.36
N PHE A 60 18.50 -9.55 1.64
CA PHE A 60 18.52 -8.63 0.50
C PHE A 60 17.60 -7.40 0.66
N VAL A 61 16.80 -7.31 1.72
CA VAL A 61 15.91 -6.17 1.97
C VAL A 61 15.65 -5.96 3.45
N ASP A 62 15.76 -4.72 3.88
CA ASP A 62 15.58 -4.34 5.28
C ASP A 62 14.40 -3.35 5.43
N TYR A 63 13.28 -3.87 5.93
CA TYR A 63 12.07 -3.13 6.30
C TYR A 63 11.87 -3.09 7.81
N SER A 64 12.93 -3.28 8.60
CA SER A 64 12.87 -3.40 10.06
C SER A 64 12.33 -2.13 10.74
N THR A 65 12.76 -0.94 10.30
CA THR A 65 12.36 0.35 10.88
C THR A 65 11.42 1.14 9.97
N LEU A 66 10.66 2.05 10.57
CA LEU A 66 9.70 2.89 9.87
C LEU A 66 10.41 3.81 8.85
N GLU A 67 11.56 4.34 9.22
CA GLU A 67 12.39 5.24 8.40
C GLU A 67 12.93 4.50 7.17
N LYS A 68 13.38 3.24 7.35
CA LYS A 68 13.83 2.40 6.23
C LYS A 68 12.69 2.10 5.27
N ARG A 69 11.50 1.78 5.79
CA ARG A 69 10.31 1.57 4.96
C ARG A 69 9.92 2.84 4.20
N HIS A 70 9.98 4.00 4.85
CA HIS A 70 9.73 5.29 4.20
C HIS A 70 10.71 5.53 3.04
N ALA A 71 12.01 5.46 3.29
CA ALA A 71 13.04 5.68 2.26
C ALA A 71 12.91 4.70 1.07
N LEU A 72 12.57 3.44 1.35
CA LEU A 72 12.35 2.44 0.30
C LEU A 72 11.04 2.64 -0.46
N CYS A 73 10.00 3.21 0.16
CA CYS A 73 8.79 3.67 -0.54
C CYS A 73 9.12 4.85 -1.47
N GLU A 74 9.91 5.82 -1.00
CA GLU A 74 10.33 6.97 -1.81
C GLU A 74 11.16 6.51 -3.02
N ALA A 75 12.16 5.64 -2.79
CA ALA A 75 12.95 5.05 -3.86
C ALA A 75 12.09 4.28 -4.87
N GLU A 76 11.08 3.53 -4.41
CA GLU A 76 10.14 2.82 -5.27
C GLU A 76 9.36 3.78 -6.17
N VAL A 77 8.80 4.86 -5.61
CA VAL A 77 8.06 5.87 -6.39
C VAL A 77 8.98 6.55 -7.40
N GLN A 78 10.16 6.99 -6.97
CA GLN A 78 11.13 7.68 -7.85
C GLN A 78 11.64 6.78 -8.98
N LEU A 79 11.88 5.51 -8.70
CA LEU A 79 12.31 4.55 -9.71
C LEU A 79 11.19 4.25 -10.71
N ASN A 80 10.01 3.91 -10.21
CA ASN A 80 8.93 3.44 -11.07
C ASN A 80 8.21 4.57 -11.82
N LYS A 81 8.23 5.81 -11.32
CA LYS A 81 7.74 6.99 -12.07
C LYS A 81 8.45 7.18 -13.41
N ARG A 82 9.71 6.72 -13.57
CA ARG A 82 10.42 6.77 -14.86
C ARG A 82 9.76 5.89 -15.92
N LEU A 83 9.14 4.79 -15.51
CA LEU A 83 8.48 3.82 -16.42
C LEU A 83 6.97 4.04 -16.50
N ALA A 84 6.35 4.50 -15.41
CA ALA A 84 4.90 4.66 -15.28
C ALA A 84 4.55 5.92 -14.47
N PRO A 85 4.83 7.13 -15.01
CA PRO A 85 4.69 8.39 -14.28
C PRO A 85 3.25 8.71 -13.86
N SER A 86 2.25 8.23 -14.61
CA SER A 86 0.84 8.40 -14.30
C SER A 86 0.32 7.38 -13.28
N VAL A 87 1.06 6.28 -13.03
CA VAL A 87 0.61 5.20 -12.15
C VAL A 87 1.11 5.41 -10.72
N TYR A 88 2.39 5.76 -10.54
CA TYR A 88 2.96 5.99 -9.22
C TYR A 88 2.75 7.44 -8.81
N LEU A 89 1.92 7.68 -7.80
CA LEU A 89 1.49 9.03 -7.44
C LEU A 89 2.42 9.62 -6.37
N ASP A 90 2.49 8.99 -5.20
CA ASP A 90 3.24 9.52 -4.06
C ASP A 90 3.52 8.47 -2.98
N VAL A 91 4.30 8.84 -1.97
CA VAL A 91 4.37 8.16 -0.68
C VAL A 91 3.50 8.92 0.32
N VAL A 92 2.57 8.23 0.96
CA VAL A 92 1.64 8.83 1.92
C VAL A 92 1.82 8.25 3.32
N PRO A 93 1.77 9.08 4.38
CA PRO A 93 1.78 8.59 5.76
C PRO A 93 0.44 7.92 6.11
N ILE A 94 0.54 6.89 6.96
CA ILE A 94 -0.58 6.26 7.65
C ILE A 94 -0.54 6.73 9.09
N TYR A 95 -1.61 7.41 9.52
CA TYR A 95 -1.75 7.92 10.87
C TYR A 95 -2.51 6.94 11.76
N HIS A 96 -2.23 6.98 13.06
CA HIS A 96 -3.06 6.34 14.08
C HIS A 96 -3.47 7.35 15.15
N ASP A 97 -4.78 7.54 15.36
CA ASP A 97 -5.37 8.51 16.30
C ASP A 97 -5.75 7.89 17.66
N LYS A 98 -5.03 6.83 18.05
CA LYS A 98 -5.31 5.93 19.20
C LYS A 98 -6.55 5.05 19.05
N LYS A 99 -7.44 5.31 18.09
CA LYS A 99 -8.65 4.51 17.86
C LYS A 99 -8.64 3.80 16.51
N ARG A 100 -8.16 4.45 15.46
CA ARG A 100 -8.20 3.97 14.08
C ARG A 100 -6.93 4.34 13.31
N TYR A 101 -6.73 3.64 12.20
CA TYR A 101 -5.71 3.98 11.21
C TYR A 101 -6.37 4.82 10.11
N VAL A 102 -5.71 5.88 9.66
CA VAL A 102 -6.24 6.79 8.63
C VAL A 102 -5.18 7.15 7.61
N ILE A 103 -5.55 7.10 6.35
CA ILE A 103 -4.78 7.56 5.19
C ILE A 103 -5.44 8.81 4.63
N GLU A 104 -4.64 9.83 4.34
CA GLU A 104 -5.10 11.12 3.79
C GLU A 104 -6.27 11.73 4.60
N PRO A 105 -6.11 11.92 5.92
CA PRO A 105 -7.16 12.52 6.74
C PRO A 105 -7.46 13.95 6.26
N ASN A 106 -8.73 14.38 6.38
CA ASN A 106 -9.10 15.77 6.07
C ASN A 106 -8.44 16.79 7.01
N THR A 107 -8.01 16.37 8.21
CA THR A 107 -7.36 17.21 9.20
C THR A 107 -6.39 16.35 10.00
N ILE A 108 -5.19 16.86 10.25
CA ILE A 108 -4.19 16.22 11.10
C ILE A 108 -4.23 16.93 12.46
N SER A 109 -4.46 16.18 13.53
CA SER A 109 -4.40 16.67 14.91
C SER A 109 -3.12 16.20 15.59
N ASP A 110 -2.69 16.89 16.65
CA ASP A 110 -1.47 16.54 17.41
C ASP A 110 -1.47 15.11 17.99
N ASP A 111 -2.66 14.55 18.22
CA ASP A 111 -2.83 13.16 18.68
C ASP A 111 -2.58 12.09 17.59
N MET A 112 -2.41 12.48 16.33
CA MET A 112 -2.17 11.56 15.22
C MET A 112 -0.68 11.30 15.04
N VAL A 113 -0.29 10.05 15.21
CA VAL A 113 1.10 9.62 15.03
C VAL A 113 1.24 8.88 13.70
N VAL A 114 2.28 9.18 12.94
CA VAL A 114 2.64 8.39 11.75
C VAL A 114 3.14 7.02 12.22
N VAL A 115 2.45 5.97 11.82
CA VAL A 115 2.76 4.59 12.24
C VAL A 115 3.24 3.72 11.09
N GLU A 116 2.99 4.13 9.84
CA GLU A 116 3.43 3.41 8.64
C GLU A 116 3.41 4.34 7.42
N TYR A 117 4.00 3.93 6.30
CA TYR A 117 3.89 4.60 5.01
C TYR A 117 3.33 3.68 3.93
N ALA A 118 2.58 4.26 2.99
CA ALA A 118 2.08 3.57 1.82
C ALA A 118 2.56 4.22 0.52
N VAL A 119 2.87 3.41 -0.48
CA VAL A 119 2.96 3.89 -1.87
C VAL A 119 1.54 4.01 -2.42
N LYS A 120 1.16 5.22 -2.83
CA LYS A 120 -0.11 5.52 -3.48
C LYS A 120 0.03 5.42 -4.99
N MET A 121 -0.87 4.67 -5.62
CA MET A 121 -0.87 4.43 -7.05
C MET A 121 -2.27 4.58 -7.64
N VAL A 122 -2.36 4.84 -8.95
CA VAL A 122 -3.62 4.70 -9.70
C VAL A 122 -3.98 3.23 -9.81
N ARG A 123 -5.26 2.89 -9.61
CA ARG A 123 -5.77 1.54 -9.87
C ARG A 123 -5.86 1.33 -11.37
N LEU A 124 -5.02 0.45 -11.89
CA LEU A 124 -5.14 -0.05 -13.24
C LEU A 124 -6.34 -1.01 -13.34
N PRO A 125 -7.07 -1.01 -14.46
CA PRO A 125 -8.09 -2.01 -14.73
C PRO A 125 -7.51 -3.42 -14.65
N ASP A 126 -8.24 -4.38 -14.06
CA ASP A 126 -7.76 -5.76 -13.95
C ASP A 126 -7.46 -6.38 -15.33
N GLU A 127 -8.15 -5.89 -16.37
CA GLU A 127 -8.02 -6.24 -17.79
C GLU A 127 -6.79 -5.65 -18.48
N GLN A 128 -6.04 -4.77 -17.80
CA GLN A 128 -4.78 -4.20 -18.29
C GLN A 128 -3.59 -4.71 -17.47
N SER A 129 -3.75 -5.86 -16.81
CA SER A 129 -2.66 -6.51 -16.11
C SER A 129 -1.91 -7.43 -17.07
N LEU A 130 -0.59 -7.51 -16.91
CA LEU A 130 0.24 -8.48 -17.66
C LEU A 130 -0.31 -9.91 -17.54
N LEU A 131 -0.87 -10.27 -16.37
CA LEU A 131 -1.49 -11.57 -16.18
C LEU A 131 -2.73 -11.78 -17.06
N PHE A 132 -3.51 -10.73 -17.29
CA PHE A 132 -4.64 -10.75 -18.21
C PHE A 132 -4.16 -10.91 -19.66
N ASP A 133 -3.15 -10.14 -20.08
CA ASP A 133 -2.59 -10.23 -21.43
C ASP A 133 -1.97 -11.60 -21.72
N LEU A 134 -1.23 -12.16 -20.74
CA LEU A 134 -0.66 -13.52 -20.82
C LEU A 134 -1.76 -14.58 -20.99
N LYS A 135 -2.86 -14.48 -20.23
CA LYS A 135 -3.98 -15.43 -20.34
C LYS A 135 -4.67 -15.38 -21.70
N ARG A 136 -4.58 -14.26 -22.42
CA ARG A 136 -5.18 -14.08 -23.75
C ARG A 136 -4.20 -14.25 -24.90
N GLY A 137 -2.90 -14.46 -24.62
CA GLY A 137 -1.85 -14.53 -25.64
C GLY A 137 -1.57 -13.18 -26.31
N CYS A 138 -1.89 -12.06 -25.66
CA CYS A 138 -1.78 -10.71 -26.23
C CYS A 138 -0.53 -9.95 -25.72
N VAL A 139 0.52 -10.65 -25.32
CA VAL A 139 1.81 -10.01 -24.98
C VAL A 139 2.60 -9.85 -26.27
N VAL A 140 2.78 -8.60 -26.70
CA VAL A 140 3.65 -8.24 -27.82
C VAL A 140 5.07 -7.98 -27.28
N GLU A 141 6.08 -8.49 -28.00
CA GLU A 141 7.51 -8.27 -27.71
C GLU A 141 7.92 -6.79 -27.79
#